data_AF-A0A0G0FUG1-F1
#
_entry.id   AF-A0A0G0FUG1-F1
#
_cell.length_a   1.000
_cell.length_b   1.000
_cell.length_c   1.000
_cell.angle_alpha   90.00
_cell.angle_beta   90.00
_cell.angle_gamma   90.00
#
_symmetry.space_group_name_H-M   'P 1'
#
loop_
_entity.id
_entity.type
_entity.pdbx_description
1 polymer ?
#
loop_
_entity_poly.entity_id
_entity_poly.type
_entity_poly.pdbx_seq_one_letter_code
_entity_poly.pdbx_strand_id
1 'polypeptide(L)'
;MAFTNNLKLQVDLPVWEWCRFAPAATTAVSSMTTGNSLGNKYLYYQLSAALYRYDTRADSWHQLASVPVTTPTIMNNNVLSNAVGHYGQAIAGGASTIQIAGLSGSVLVDYKIRILSGTGAGQERTITAVSAPTVHDRGVVTTASGTAVIDASVTGGIGFKQWKANIWKNYQVRIDFGTGRTQVRPILYNTLNTLTFSYVNHITINRWANVPLAVNTAVGSLYVIESHQVTVDVAWDTAPDATSNFVILSGGIWNITQGTTATPFFSFAYYDRLSDVWYQKSTQSGLKTVVFLAASDLQMERFTESGGATVSGTATAGGNNTLTNTGVTMIANQYINMTLTITGGTGSGQTRNILSADAVCKF
;
A
#
# COMPACT_ATOMS: atom_id res chain seq x y z
N MET A 1 2.69 -16.07 -29.01
CA MET A 1 2.21 -14.99 -29.90
C MET A 1 2.53 -13.68 -29.22
N ALA A 2 3.45 -12.87 -29.76
CA ALA A 2 3.71 -11.54 -29.21
C ALA A 2 2.49 -10.66 -29.51
N PHE A 3 1.89 -10.06 -28.49
CA PHE A 3 0.84 -9.07 -28.67
C PHE A 3 1.49 -7.76 -29.12
N THR A 4 1.18 -7.31 -30.34
CA THR A 4 1.57 -5.97 -30.81
C THR A 4 0.53 -4.97 -30.35
N ASN A 5 0.94 -4.02 -29.51
CA ASN A 5 0.08 -2.91 -29.10
C ASN A 5 -0.02 -1.90 -30.26
N ASN A 6 -1.20 -1.79 -30.88
CA ASN A 6 -1.46 -0.85 -31.98
C ASN A 6 -1.98 0.52 -31.50
N LEU A 7 -1.94 0.79 -30.19
CA LEU A 7 -2.41 2.06 -29.63
C LEU A 7 -1.40 3.18 -29.89
N LYS A 8 -1.92 4.37 -30.20
CA LYS A 8 -1.11 5.57 -30.39
C LYS A 8 -0.79 6.18 -29.03
N LEU A 9 0.40 6.76 -28.91
CA LEU A 9 0.79 7.53 -27.74
C LEU A 9 -0.06 8.81 -27.67
N GLN A 10 -0.35 9.26 -26.44
CA GLN A 10 -0.93 10.58 -26.22
C GLN A 10 0.05 11.67 -26.67
N VAL A 11 -0.47 12.71 -27.31
CA VAL A 11 0.32 13.88 -27.74
C VAL A 11 -0.06 15.05 -26.84
N ASP A 12 0.95 15.69 -26.25
CA ASP A 12 0.76 16.88 -25.43
C ASP A 12 0.86 18.14 -26.30
N LEU A 13 -0.27 18.55 -26.85
CA LEU A 13 -0.43 19.80 -27.60
C LEU A 13 -1.28 20.78 -26.76
N PRO A 14 -1.13 22.10 -26.95
CA PRO A 14 -1.95 23.10 -26.25
C PRO A 14 -3.39 23.17 -26.79
N VAL A 15 -3.99 22.03 -27.09
CA VAL A 15 -5.37 21.85 -27.56
C VAL A 15 -6.00 20.66 -26.84
N TRP A 16 -7.32 20.69 -26.67
CA TRP A 16 -8.04 19.55 -26.12
C TRP A 16 -8.17 18.45 -27.17
N GLU A 17 -7.66 17.27 -26.84
CA GLU A 17 -7.81 16.07 -27.67
C GLU A 17 -8.61 15.00 -26.93
N TRP A 18 -9.39 14.24 -27.70
CA TRP A 18 -10.12 13.11 -27.14
C TRP A 18 -9.14 11.98 -26.82
N CYS A 19 -9.06 11.63 -25.54
CA CYS A 19 -8.44 10.40 -25.07
C CYS A 19 -9.44 9.24 -25.13
N ARG A 20 -8.97 8.00 -24.90
CA ARG A 20 -9.87 6.85 -24.79
C ARG A 20 -10.90 7.04 -23.69
N PHE A 21 -12.16 6.88 -24.07
CA PHE A 21 -13.31 6.93 -23.16
C PHE A 21 -13.17 5.96 -21.99
N ALA A 22 -13.73 6.35 -20.84
CA ALA A 22 -13.83 5.48 -19.68
C ALA A 22 -14.58 4.18 -20.06
N PRO A 23 -14.18 3.02 -19.50
CA PRO A 23 -14.72 1.72 -19.89
C PRO A 23 -16.18 1.49 -19.46
N ALA A 24 -16.76 2.41 -18.68
CA ALA A 24 -18.13 2.37 -18.22
C ALA A 24 -18.64 3.80 -17.94
N ALA A 25 -19.97 3.98 -17.95
CA ALA A 25 -20.61 5.26 -17.75
C ALA A 25 -20.31 5.83 -16.34
N THR A 26 -19.83 7.06 -16.29
CA THR A 26 -19.51 7.78 -15.05
C THR A 26 -20.78 8.05 -14.23
N THR A 27 -20.67 7.93 -12.92
CA THR A 27 -21.72 8.33 -11.95
C THR A 27 -21.22 9.45 -11.04
N ALA A 28 -22.13 10.11 -10.33
CA ALA A 28 -21.80 11.19 -9.39
C ALA A 28 -20.87 10.77 -8.24
N VAL A 29 -20.78 9.47 -7.95
CA VAL A 29 -19.92 8.89 -6.89
C VAL A 29 -18.62 8.28 -7.44
N SER A 30 -18.27 8.62 -8.68
CA SER A 30 -16.98 8.20 -9.26
C SER A 30 -15.86 9.07 -8.70
N SER A 31 -14.68 8.49 -8.49
CA SER A 31 -13.51 9.25 -8.05
C SER A 31 -12.28 8.88 -8.86
N MET A 32 -11.39 9.84 -9.07
CA MET A 32 -10.14 9.65 -9.78
C MET A 32 -8.98 10.18 -8.95
N THR A 33 -7.85 9.49 -9.00
CA THR A 33 -6.63 9.90 -8.29
C THR A 33 -5.39 9.57 -9.11
N THR A 34 -4.29 10.26 -8.81
CA THR A 34 -2.98 10.00 -9.40
C THR A 34 -1.91 10.20 -8.33
N GLY A 35 -0.71 9.68 -8.58
CA GLY A 35 0.39 9.88 -7.64
C GLY A 35 0.82 11.33 -7.54
N ASN A 36 1.43 11.68 -6.40
CA ASN A 36 1.83 13.05 -6.05
C ASN A 36 3.23 13.43 -6.54
N SER A 37 3.82 12.63 -7.41
CA SER A 37 5.14 12.89 -8.02
C SER A 37 4.98 13.18 -9.51
N LEU A 38 5.84 14.04 -10.04
CA LEU A 38 5.92 14.26 -11.48
C LEU A 38 6.29 12.96 -12.20
N GLY A 39 5.71 12.73 -13.38
CA GLY A 39 6.00 11.55 -14.19
C GLY A 39 5.18 10.30 -13.87
N ASN A 40 4.16 10.39 -12.99
CA ASN A 40 3.23 9.30 -12.77
C ASN A 40 2.49 8.92 -14.07
N LYS A 41 2.71 7.67 -14.50
CA LYS A 41 2.18 7.10 -15.73
C LYS A 41 0.69 6.72 -15.66
N TYR A 42 0.16 6.56 -14.45
CA TYR A 42 -1.14 5.93 -14.24
C TYR A 42 -2.12 6.85 -13.53
N LEU A 43 -3.34 6.97 -14.08
CA LEU A 43 -4.51 7.47 -13.36
C LEU A 43 -5.30 6.28 -12.82
N TYR A 44 -5.91 6.44 -11.66
CA TYR A 44 -6.76 5.44 -11.04
C TYR A 44 -8.17 5.98 -10.93
N TYR A 45 -9.12 5.28 -11.52
CA TYR A 45 -10.51 5.68 -11.61
C TYR A 45 -11.38 4.62 -10.95
N GLN A 46 -12.08 4.99 -9.89
CA GLN A 46 -13.05 4.13 -9.26
C GLN A 46 -14.45 4.56 -9.68
N LEU A 47 -15.18 3.61 -10.26
CA LEU A 47 -16.58 3.73 -10.59
C LEU A 47 -17.35 2.71 -9.77
N SER A 48 -18.16 3.16 -8.82
CA SER A 48 -18.86 2.24 -7.91
C SER A 48 -17.81 1.34 -7.20
N ALA A 49 -17.97 0.02 -7.26
CA ALA A 49 -16.99 -0.93 -6.71
C ALA A 49 -15.80 -1.20 -7.65
N ALA A 50 -15.91 -0.92 -8.95
CA ALA A 50 -14.85 -1.25 -9.92
C ALA A 50 -13.72 -0.21 -9.86
N LEU A 51 -12.49 -0.69 -9.71
CA LEU A 51 -11.28 0.13 -9.85
C LEU A 51 -10.68 -0.11 -11.23
N TYR A 52 -10.36 0.97 -11.93
CA TYR A 52 -9.66 0.95 -13.20
C TYR A 52 -8.36 1.73 -13.09
N ARG A 53 -7.37 1.29 -13.86
CA ARG A 53 -6.12 2.01 -14.10
C ARG A 53 -6.08 2.43 -15.55
N TYR A 54 -5.86 3.72 -15.78
CA TYR A 54 -5.58 4.28 -17.08
C TYR A 54 -4.08 4.49 -17.26
N ASP A 55 -3.52 3.92 -18.32
CA ASP A 55 -2.15 4.16 -18.75
C ASP A 55 -2.11 5.39 -19.66
N THR A 56 -1.58 6.51 -19.18
CA THR A 56 -1.52 7.76 -19.96
C THR A 56 -0.54 7.68 -21.12
N ARG A 57 0.40 6.72 -21.12
CA ARG A 57 1.33 6.56 -22.25
C ARG A 57 0.74 5.65 -23.31
N ALA A 58 0.12 4.55 -22.90
CA ALA A 58 -0.45 3.56 -23.82
C ALA A 58 -1.89 3.84 -24.24
N ASP A 59 -2.52 4.88 -23.69
CA ASP A 59 -3.93 5.22 -23.91
C ASP A 59 -4.87 4.01 -23.69
N SER A 60 -4.67 3.28 -22.58
CA SER A 60 -5.41 2.04 -22.30
C SER A 60 -5.96 1.96 -20.89
N TRP A 61 -7.12 1.32 -20.77
CA TRP A 61 -7.77 1.00 -19.50
C TRP A 61 -7.51 -0.45 -19.12
N HIS A 62 -7.23 -0.68 -17.84
CA HIS A 62 -7.12 -1.99 -17.23
C HIS A 62 -8.02 -2.04 -15.99
N GLN A 63 -8.88 -3.05 -15.89
CA GLN A 63 -9.61 -3.30 -14.66
C GLN A 63 -8.68 -3.91 -13.62
N LEU A 64 -8.76 -3.38 -12.41
CA LEU A 64 -8.06 -3.86 -11.22
C LEU A 64 -9.04 -4.56 -10.28
N ALA A 65 -8.55 -5.08 -9.17
CA ALA A 65 -9.41 -5.65 -8.15
C ALA A 65 -10.48 -4.64 -7.70
N SER A 66 -11.73 -5.06 -7.78
CA SER A 66 -12.85 -4.28 -7.26
C SER A 66 -12.78 -4.14 -5.74
N VAL A 67 -13.27 -3.02 -5.23
CA VAL A 67 -13.37 -2.74 -3.80
C VAL A 67 -14.27 -3.80 -3.14
N PRO A 68 -13.80 -4.55 -2.13
CA PRO A 68 -14.57 -5.61 -1.49
C PRO A 68 -15.55 -5.10 -0.41
N VAL A 69 -15.56 -3.79 -0.14
CA VAL A 69 -16.42 -3.14 0.88
C VAL A 69 -17.56 -2.37 0.23
N THR A 70 -18.45 -1.82 1.07
CA THR A 70 -19.67 -1.09 0.68
C THR A 70 -19.46 -0.26 -0.59
N THR A 71 -20.10 -0.71 -1.66
CA THR A 71 -20.16 -0.01 -2.93
C THR A 71 -20.58 1.45 -2.69
N PRO A 72 -19.81 2.44 -3.16
CA PRO A 72 -20.19 3.85 -3.02
C PRO A 72 -21.56 4.11 -3.62
N THR A 73 -22.46 4.73 -2.84
CA THR A 73 -23.78 5.20 -3.30
C THR A 73 -24.02 6.66 -2.96
N ILE A 74 -23.27 7.21 -1.97
CA ILE A 74 -23.39 8.61 -1.54
C ILE A 74 -22.08 9.35 -1.77
N MET A 75 -20.93 8.78 -1.36
CA MET A 75 -19.62 9.45 -1.43
C MET A 75 -18.51 8.47 -1.73
N ASN A 76 -17.47 8.98 -2.39
CA ASN A 76 -16.26 8.23 -2.71
C ASN A 76 -15.08 9.19 -2.84
N ASN A 77 -13.99 8.90 -2.14
CA ASN A 77 -12.74 9.63 -2.33
C ASN A 77 -11.54 8.67 -2.36
N ASN A 78 -10.69 8.85 -3.37
CA ASN A 78 -9.46 8.13 -3.56
C ASN A 78 -8.25 9.06 -3.49
N VAL A 79 -7.24 8.65 -2.74
CA VAL A 79 -5.98 9.38 -2.66
C VAL A 79 -4.79 8.43 -2.75
N LEU A 80 -4.01 8.54 -3.83
CA LEU A 80 -2.83 7.72 -4.05
C LEU A 80 -1.60 8.31 -3.36
N SER A 81 -0.91 7.52 -2.54
CA SER A 81 0.38 7.89 -1.96
C SER A 81 1.53 7.09 -2.54
N ASN A 82 2.61 7.77 -2.94
CA ASN A 82 3.88 7.15 -3.33
C ASN A 82 4.76 6.80 -2.10
N ALA A 83 4.48 7.35 -0.92
CA ALA A 83 5.25 7.12 0.32
C ALA A 83 4.85 5.85 1.09
N VAL A 84 3.94 5.05 0.55
CA VAL A 84 3.45 3.79 1.10
C VAL A 84 3.60 2.70 0.05
N GLY A 85 3.14 1.47 0.30
CA GLY A 85 3.03 0.46 -0.75
C GLY A 85 2.66 -0.91 -0.20
N HIS A 86 3.42 -1.93 -0.56
CA HIS A 86 3.16 -3.29 -0.12
C HIS A 86 3.75 -3.54 1.26
N TYR A 87 2.91 -3.89 2.23
CA TYR A 87 3.32 -4.13 3.61
C TYR A 87 3.41 -5.62 3.90
N GLY A 88 4.37 -6.01 4.73
CA GLY A 88 4.51 -7.38 5.19
C GLY A 88 5.41 -7.51 6.41
N GLN A 89 5.54 -8.74 6.88
CA GLN A 89 6.51 -9.11 7.89
C GLN A 89 7.46 -10.15 7.28
N ALA A 90 8.75 -10.03 7.54
CA ALA A 90 9.73 -10.97 7.04
C ALA A 90 9.53 -12.36 7.66
N ILE A 91 9.89 -13.38 6.92
CA ILE A 91 9.94 -14.77 7.37
C ILE A 91 11.31 -15.05 7.98
N ALA A 92 12.36 -14.58 7.30
CA ALA A 92 13.76 -14.64 7.71
C ALA A 92 14.56 -13.61 6.90
N GLY A 93 15.84 -13.43 7.22
CA GLY A 93 16.75 -12.62 6.41
C GLY A 93 18.19 -13.09 6.51
N GLY A 94 19.00 -12.58 5.59
CA GLY A 94 20.44 -12.78 5.49
C GLY A 94 21.15 -11.46 5.25
N ALA A 95 22.46 -11.48 4.97
CA ALA A 95 23.25 -10.27 4.81
C ALA A 95 22.73 -9.34 3.70
N SER A 96 22.38 -9.88 2.53
CA SER A 96 21.85 -9.09 1.40
C SER A 96 20.49 -9.61 0.90
N THR A 97 19.80 -10.36 1.75
CA THR A 97 18.57 -11.06 1.35
C THR A 97 17.51 -10.97 2.45
N ILE A 98 16.24 -11.03 2.05
CA ILE A 98 15.09 -11.09 2.94
C ILE A 98 14.06 -12.05 2.37
N GLN A 99 13.58 -12.99 3.18
CA GLN A 99 12.57 -13.95 2.79
C GLN A 99 11.18 -13.41 3.18
N ILE A 100 10.25 -13.38 2.24
CA ILE A 100 8.93 -12.77 2.42
C ILE A 100 7.82 -13.58 1.73
N ALA A 101 6.56 -13.31 2.08
CA ALA A 101 5.42 -13.60 1.21
C ALA A 101 5.49 -12.69 -0.03
N GLY A 102 6.37 -13.04 -0.96
CA GLY A 102 6.60 -12.26 -2.17
C GLY A 102 5.52 -12.50 -3.22
N LEU A 103 5.27 -11.49 -4.02
CA LEU A 103 4.41 -11.57 -5.19
C LEU A 103 5.16 -12.25 -6.33
N SER A 104 4.45 -13.04 -7.14
CA SER A 104 5.06 -13.79 -8.22
C SER A 104 5.80 -12.88 -9.22
N GLY A 105 6.98 -13.35 -9.65
CA GLY A 105 7.80 -12.68 -10.67
C GLY A 105 8.66 -11.54 -10.11
N SER A 106 9.30 -10.81 -11.00
CA SER A 106 10.23 -9.72 -10.65
C SER A 106 9.53 -8.38 -10.40
N VAL A 107 8.26 -8.39 -9.99
CA VAL A 107 7.43 -7.18 -9.84
C VAL A 107 7.90 -6.24 -8.72
N LEU A 108 8.74 -6.74 -7.81
CA LEU A 108 9.30 -5.97 -6.70
C LEU A 108 10.63 -5.28 -7.04
N VAL A 109 11.27 -5.64 -8.17
CA VAL A 109 12.55 -5.06 -8.59
C VAL A 109 12.41 -3.57 -8.84
N ASP A 110 13.47 -2.81 -8.55
CA ASP A 110 13.57 -1.35 -8.61
C ASP A 110 12.77 -0.58 -7.53
N TYR A 111 11.93 -1.27 -6.77
CA TYR A 111 11.32 -0.66 -5.59
C TYR A 111 12.26 -0.67 -4.40
N LYS A 112 12.12 0.38 -3.59
CA LYS A 112 12.79 0.46 -2.29
C LYS A 112 12.00 -0.33 -1.25
N ILE A 113 12.70 -1.12 -0.45
CA ILE A 113 12.18 -1.78 0.74
C ILE A 113 12.72 -1.07 1.98
N ARG A 114 11.84 -0.76 2.92
CA ARG A 114 12.17 -0.13 4.21
C ARG A 114 11.70 -1.02 5.35
N ILE A 115 12.57 -1.22 6.34
CA ILE A 115 12.20 -1.90 7.58
C ILE A 115 11.61 -0.87 8.56
N LEU A 116 10.35 -1.05 8.93
CA LEU A 116 9.57 -0.12 9.75
C LEU A 116 9.75 -0.37 11.25
N SER A 117 9.86 -1.64 11.65
CA SER A 117 10.01 -2.04 13.05
C SER A 117 10.58 -3.45 13.14
N GLY A 118 11.03 -3.83 14.34
CA GLY A 118 11.73 -5.10 14.58
C GLY A 118 13.23 -5.01 14.29
N THR A 119 13.89 -6.16 14.15
CA THR A 119 15.32 -6.23 13.84
C THR A 119 15.65 -5.51 12.54
N GLY A 120 16.67 -4.65 12.56
CA GLY A 120 17.08 -3.89 11.39
C GLY A 120 16.16 -2.71 10.99
N ALA A 121 15.24 -2.28 11.87
CA ALA A 121 14.40 -1.10 11.66
C ALA A 121 15.19 0.17 11.29
N GLY A 122 14.61 0.99 10.41
CA GLY A 122 15.21 2.24 9.92
C GLY A 122 16.07 2.07 8.68
N GLN A 123 16.45 0.84 8.31
CA GLN A 123 17.21 0.59 7.08
C GLN A 123 16.30 0.62 5.85
N GLU A 124 16.81 1.19 4.76
CA GLU A 124 16.19 1.19 3.43
C GLU A 124 17.19 0.65 2.41
N ARG A 125 16.71 -0.14 1.46
CA ARG A 125 17.50 -0.75 0.38
C ARG A 125 16.71 -0.81 -0.92
N THR A 126 17.40 -0.93 -2.05
CA THR A 126 16.76 -1.14 -3.37
C THR A 126 16.69 -2.62 -3.67
N ILE A 127 15.53 -3.11 -4.10
CA ILE A 127 15.38 -4.51 -4.50
C ILE A 127 15.99 -4.70 -5.90
N THR A 128 16.94 -5.61 -6.02
CA THR A 128 17.66 -5.89 -7.27
C THR A 128 17.24 -7.21 -7.92
N ALA A 129 16.75 -8.17 -7.13
CA ALA A 129 16.25 -9.45 -7.65
C ALA A 129 15.21 -10.07 -6.72
N VAL A 130 14.35 -10.91 -7.30
CA VAL A 130 13.40 -11.77 -6.59
C VAL A 130 13.57 -13.19 -7.13
N SER A 131 13.74 -14.17 -6.24
CA SER A 131 13.85 -15.58 -6.63
C SER A 131 12.54 -16.11 -7.21
N ALA A 132 12.60 -17.27 -7.87
CA ALA A 132 11.41 -18.07 -8.10
C ALA A 132 10.75 -18.46 -6.75
N PRO A 133 9.42 -18.71 -6.71
CA PRO A 133 8.75 -19.17 -5.50
C PRO A 133 9.34 -20.49 -5.02
N THR A 134 9.66 -20.55 -3.72
CA THR A 134 9.98 -21.81 -3.03
C THR A 134 8.68 -22.37 -2.46
N VAL A 135 8.28 -23.55 -2.94
CA VAL A 135 7.10 -24.26 -2.44
C VAL A 135 7.46 -25.03 -1.17
N HIS A 136 6.70 -24.81 -0.10
CA HIS A 136 6.93 -25.46 1.20
C HIS A 136 5.91 -26.54 1.51
N ASP A 137 4.65 -26.35 1.13
CA ASP A 137 3.61 -27.36 1.30
C ASP A 137 2.51 -27.18 0.24
N ARG A 138 1.71 -28.22 0.05
CA ARG A 138 0.52 -28.26 -0.81
C ARG A 138 -0.61 -29.00 -0.11
N GLY A 139 -1.84 -28.63 -0.42
CA GLY A 139 -2.99 -29.32 0.14
C GLY A 139 -4.28 -29.11 -0.65
N VAL A 140 -5.36 -29.65 -0.10
CA VAL A 140 -6.70 -29.59 -0.67
C VAL A 140 -7.62 -28.88 0.29
N VAL A 141 -8.43 -27.97 -0.24
CA VAL A 141 -9.43 -27.27 0.57
C VAL A 141 -10.60 -28.20 0.82
N THR A 142 -10.89 -28.49 2.08
CA THR A 142 -12.06 -29.29 2.48
C THR A 142 -13.18 -28.43 3.07
N THR A 143 -12.85 -27.23 3.55
CA THR A 143 -13.80 -26.18 3.91
C THR A 143 -13.11 -24.83 3.77
N ALA A 144 -13.84 -23.77 3.43
CA ALA A 144 -13.25 -22.44 3.30
C ALA A 144 -14.29 -21.33 3.50
N SER A 145 -13.78 -20.13 3.77
CA SER A 145 -14.50 -18.88 3.84
C SER A 145 -13.68 -17.80 3.12
N GLY A 146 -14.18 -16.57 3.10
CA GLY A 146 -13.40 -15.43 2.60
C GLY A 146 -12.17 -15.12 3.47
N THR A 147 -12.08 -15.65 4.69
CA THR A 147 -11.01 -15.32 5.64
C THR A 147 -10.05 -16.48 5.91
N ALA A 148 -10.40 -17.72 5.52
CA ALA A 148 -9.59 -18.89 5.81
C ALA A 148 -9.84 -20.04 4.83
N VAL A 149 -8.83 -20.91 4.70
CA VAL A 149 -8.97 -22.25 4.11
C VAL A 149 -8.65 -23.29 5.17
N ILE A 150 -9.41 -24.38 5.15
CA ILE A 150 -9.31 -25.50 6.08
C ILE A 150 -9.03 -26.77 5.27
N ASP A 151 -8.01 -27.52 5.70
CA ASP A 151 -7.59 -28.79 5.13
C ASP A 151 -7.73 -29.89 6.20
N ALA A 152 -8.98 -30.29 6.42
CA ALA A 152 -9.38 -31.28 7.42
C ALA A 152 -10.09 -32.49 6.83
N SER A 153 -10.00 -33.65 7.50
CA SER A 153 -10.82 -34.82 7.14
C SER A 153 -12.30 -34.46 7.21
N VAL A 154 -13.02 -34.79 6.14
CA VAL A 154 -14.48 -34.63 6.04
C VAL A 154 -15.21 -35.56 7.03
N THR A 155 -14.53 -36.60 7.53
CA THR A 155 -15.07 -37.55 8.51
C THR A 155 -14.26 -37.47 9.81
N GLY A 156 -14.85 -36.87 10.85
CA GLY A 156 -14.33 -36.90 12.22
C GLY A 156 -13.55 -35.66 12.70
N GLY A 157 -13.40 -34.60 11.90
CA GLY A 157 -12.81 -33.32 12.34
C GLY A 157 -11.31 -33.36 12.65
N ILE A 158 -10.63 -34.48 12.39
CA ILE A 158 -9.17 -34.60 12.50
C ILE A 158 -8.57 -34.08 11.19
N GLY A 159 -7.58 -33.19 11.26
CA GLY A 159 -6.95 -32.57 10.08
C GLY A 159 -6.27 -33.58 9.15
N PHE A 160 -6.42 -33.47 7.82
CA PHE A 160 -5.49 -34.14 6.88
C PHE A 160 -4.08 -33.55 7.05
N LYS A 161 -4.04 -32.24 7.34
CA LYS A 161 -2.84 -31.52 7.78
C LYS A 161 -2.83 -31.38 9.30
N GLN A 162 -1.64 -31.52 9.88
CA GLN A 162 -1.36 -31.34 11.30
C GLN A 162 -0.12 -30.46 11.47
N TRP A 163 -0.23 -29.21 11.07
CA TRP A 163 0.85 -28.25 11.20
C TRP A 163 1.05 -27.82 12.65
N LYS A 164 2.29 -27.47 12.98
CA LYS A 164 2.55 -26.71 14.20
C LYS A 164 1.88 -25.33 14.07
N ALA A 165 1.33 -24.84 15.18
CA ALA A 165 0.72 -23.52 15.21
C ALA A 165 1.72 -22.47 14.72
N ASN A 166 1.26 -21.58 13.83
CA ASN A 166 1.99 -20.45 13.28
C ASN A 166 3.27 -20.76 12.49
N ILE A 167 3.53 -22.02 12.12
CA ILE A 167 4.70 -22.35 11.29
C ILE A 167 4.64 -21.71 9.90
N TRP A 168 3.44 -21.42 9.38
CA TRP A 168 3.21 -20.80 8.09
C TRP A 168 2.84 -19.32 8.18
N LYS A 169 2.95 -18.70 9.35
CA LYS A 169 2.71 -17.26 9.50
C LYS A 169 3.64 -16.47 8.57
N ASN A 170 3.09 -15.48 7.88
CA ASN A 170 3.77 -14.61 6.90
C ASN A 170 4.27 -15.30 5.62
N TYR A 171 3.95 -16.59 5.41
CA TYR A 171 4.11 -17.23 4.10
C TYR A 171 2.97 -16.84 3.16
N GLN A 172 3.18 -17.01 1.86
CA GLN A 172 2.16 -16.78 0.84
C GLN A 172 1.35 -18.06 0.62
N VAL A 173 0.04 -17.94 0.50
CA VAL A 173 -0.81 -18.97 -0.12
C VAL A 173 -1.24 -18.52 -1.50
N ARG A 174 -1.17 -19.45 -2.44
CA ARG A 174 -1.78 -19.34 -3.77
C ARG A 174 -2.79 -20.47 -3.97
N ILE A 175 -3.96 -20.13 -4.50
CA ILE A 175 -4.90 -21.12 -5.02
C ILE A 175 -4.48 -21.45 -6.47
N ASP A 176 -4.01 -22.67 -6.70
CA ASP A 176 -3.47 -23.09 -8.01
C ASP A 176 -4.51 -23.80 -8.90
N PHE A 177 -5.53 -24.41 -8.30
CA PHE A 177 -6.64 -25.06 -9.00
C PHE A 177 -7.99 -24.87 -8.27
N GLY A 178 -9.09 -24.84 -9.03
CA GLY A 178 -10.45 -24.74 -8.50
C GLY A 178 -10.99 -23.31 -8.41
N THR A 179 -12.01 -23.10 -7.58
CA THR A 179 -12.63 -21.79 -7.40
C THR A 179 -11.69 -20.86 -6.64
N GLY A 180 -11.51 -19.65 -7.15
CA GLY A 180 -10.58 -18.69 -6.57
C GLY A 180 -9.12 -18.87 -7.04
N ARG A 181 -8.90 -19.67 -8.09
CA ARG A 181 -7.62 -19.78 -8.81
C ARG A 181 -7.05 -18.39 -9.09
N THR A 182 -5.72 -18.27 -8.97
CA THR A 182 -4.90 -17.04 -9.09
C THR A 182 -4.94 -16.09 -7.90
N GLN A 183 -5.83 -16.29 -6.91
CA GLN A 183 -5.76 -15.52 -5.69
C GLN A 183 -4.52 -15.88 -4.88
N VAL A 184 -3.81 -14.85 -4.44
CA VAL A 184 -2.65 -14.95 -3.55
C VAL A 184 -2.89 -14.14 -2.28
N ARG A 185 -2.57 -14.69 -1.11
CA ARG A 185 -2.71 -13.99 0.18
C ARG A 185 -1.57 -14.35 1.13
N PRO A 186 -1.05 -13.38 1.90
CA PRO A 186 -0.21 -13.73 3.03
C PRO A 186 -1.04 -14.44 4.11
N ILE A 187 -0.46 -15.45 4.74
CA ILE A 187 -1.06 -16.12 5.89
C ILE A 187 -0.84 -15.25 7.12
N LEU A 188 -1.93 -14.82 7.76
CA LEU A 188 -1.88 -14.07 9.00
C LEU A 188 -1.45 -14.94 10.17
N TYR A 189 -2.00 -16.15 10.25
CA TYR A 189 -1.65 -17.19 11.21
C TYR A 189 -2.21 -18.56 10.75
N ASN A 190 -1.72 -19.65 11.32
CA ASN A 190 -2.27 -20.98 11.08
C ASN A 190 -2.42 -21.78 12.37
N THR A 191 -3.44 -22.63 12.41
CA THR A 191 -3.59 -23.69 13.41
C THR A 191 -3.16 -25.04 12.80
N LEU A 192 -3.61 -26.17 13.36
CA LEU A 192 -3.29 -27.52 12.89
C LEU A 192 -3.64 -27.73 11.42
N ASN A 193 -4.79 -27.23 10.98
CA ASN A 193 -5.38 -27.53 9.68
C ASN A 193 -6.03 -26.32 9.01
N THR A 194 -5.89 -25.13 9.60
CA THR A 194 -6.54 -23.91 9.11
C THR A 194 -5.49 -22.85 8.84
N LEU A 195 -5.51 -22.29 7.63
CA LEU A 195 -4.75 -21.09 7.25
C LEU A 195 -5.71 -19.91 7.30
N THR A 196 -5.41 -18.93 8.14
CA THR A 196 -6.22 -17.70 8.26
C THR A 196 -5.50 -16.55 7.57
N PHE A 197 -6.21 -15.83 6.71
CA PHE A 197 -5.70 -14.70 5.92
C PHE A 197 -6.17 -13.34 6.45
N SER A 198 -7.35 -13.32 7.07
CA SER A 198 -8.00 -12.08 7.46
C SER A 198 -8.68 -12.18 8.82
N TYR A 199 -8.49 -11.18 9.66
CA TYR A 199 -9.21 -11.04 10.94
C TYR A 199 -9.37 -9.57 11.36
N VAL A 200 -10.62 -9.11 11.43
CA VAL A 200 -10.96 -7.70 11.72
C VAL A 200 -10.51 -7.25 13.11
N ASN A 201 -10.61 -8.10 14.13
CA ASN A 201 -10.22 -7.72 15.49
C ASN A 201 -8.69 -7.65 15.66
N HIS A 202 -7.92 -8.21 14.72
CA HIS A 202 -6.46 -8.15 14.76
C HIS A 202 -5.89 -6.84 14.23
N ILE A 203 -6.73 -5.97 13.64
CA ILE A 203 -6.33 -4.66 13.10
C ILE A 203 -5.69 -3.78 14.18
N THR A 204 -6.07 -3.97 15.45
CA THR A 204 -5.52 -3.26 16.63
C THR A 204 -4.04 -3.55 16.86
N ILE A 205 -3.56 -4.73 16.45
CA ILE A 205 -2.17 -5.17 16.59
C ILE A 205 -1.44 -5.05 15.26
N ASN A 206 -2.03 -5.60 14.19
CA ASN A 206 -1.53 -5.52 12.83
C ASN A 206 -2.55 -4.83 11.94
N ARG A 207 -2.27 -3.57 11.58
CA ARG A 207 -3.14 -2.73 10.75
C ARG A 207 -3.43 -3.32 9.36
N TRP A 208 -2.67 -4.32 8.91
CA TRP A 208 -2.80 -4.98 7.61
C TRP A 208 -3.45 -6.37 7.70
N ALA A 209 -4.02 -6.72 8.86
CA ALA A 209 -4.55 -8.06 9.13
C ALA A 209 -5.93 -8.36 8.52
N ASN A 210 -6.56 -7.42 7.81
CA ASN A 210 -7.89 -7.63 7.23
C ASN A 210 -7.85 -7.54 5.70
N VAL A 211 -7.62 -8.69 5.07
CA VAL A 211 -7.44 -8.86 3.63
C VAL A 211 -8.13 -10.14 3.13
N PRO A 212 -9.47 -10.17 3.10
CA PRO A 212 -10.18 -11.37 2.68
C PRO A 212 -9.85 -11.77 1.23
N LEU A 213 -10.07 -13.04 0.92
CA LEU A 213 -10.16 -13.52 -0.45
C LEU A 213 -11.33 -12.81 -1.15
N ALA A 214 -11.12 -12.38 -2.38
CA ALA A 214 -12.17 -11.73 -3.18
C ALA A 214 -13.26 -12.74 -3.58
N VAL A 215 -12.87 -14.00 -3.76
CA VAL A 215 -13.77 -15.13 -4.02
C VAL A 215 -13.47 -16.22 -3.00
N ASN A 216 -14.50 -16.70 -2.29
CA ASN A 216 -14.36 -17.83 -1.38
C ASN A 216 -13.84 -19.04 -2.16
N THR A 217 -12.73 -19.61 -1.69
CA THR A 217 -12.21 -20.86 -2.26
C THR A 217 -13.23 -21.97 -2.03
N ALA A 218 -13.50 -22.80 -3.04
CA ALA A 218 -14.46 -23.89 -2.90
C ALA A 218 -13.77 -25.18 -2.42
N VAL A 219 -14.55 -26.08 -1.83
CA VAL A 219 -14.11 -27.44 -1.51
C VAL A 219 -13.58 -28.14 -2.76
N GLY A 220 -12.48 -28.88 -2.62
CA GLY A 220 -11.78 -29.56 -3.72
C GLY A 220 -10.79 -28.67 -4.50
N SER A 221 -10.71 -27.37 -4.19
CA SER A 221 -9.65 -26.51 -4.73
C SER A 221 -8.29 -26.90 -4.13
N LEU A 222 -7.22 -26.71 -4.91
CA LEU A 222 -5.86 -26.98 -4.46
C LEU A 222 -5.17 -25.66 -4.09
N TYR A 223 -4.31 -25.73 -3.08
CA TYR A 223 -3.51 -24.58 -2.64
C TYR A 223 -2.04 -24.96 -2.46
N VAL A 224 -1.19 -23.94 -2.56
CA VAL A 224 0.25 -24.04 -2.38
C VAL A 224 0.69 -22.99 -1.37
N ILE A 225 1.52 -23.38 -0.40
CA ILE A 225 2.22 -22.49 0.53
C ILE A 225 3.61 -22.24 -0.04
N GLU A 226 3.96 -20.97 -0.22
CA GLU A 226 5.22 -20.56 -0.84
C GLU A 226 5.84 -19.32 -0.18
N SER A 227 7.12 -19.11 -0.47
CA SER A 227 7.85 -17.89 -0.09
C SER A 227 8.79 -17.47 -1.22
N HIS A 228 9.25 -16.23 -1.17
CA HIS A 228 10.23 -15.70 -2.11
C HIS A 228 11.43 -15.13 -1.36
N GLN A 229 12.61 -15.26 -1.96
CA GLN A 229 13.82 -14.62 -1.49
C GLN A 229 14.06 -13.37 -2.32
N VAL A 230 14.07 -12.22 -1.65
CA VAL A 230 14.35 -10.91 -2.25
C VAL A 230 15.81 -10.57 -1.97
N THR A 231 16.51 -10.09 -2.99
CA THR A 231 17.90 -9.62 -2.91
C THR A 231 17.93 -8.10 -2.99
N VAL A 232 18.77 -7.48 -2.17
CA VAL A 232 18.94 -6.03 -2.10
C VAL A 232 20.30 -5.59 -2.64
N ASP A 233 20.40 -4.32 -3.04
CA ASP A 233 21.58 -3.67 -3.60
C ASP A 233 22.79 -3.63 -2.65
N VAL A 234 22.55 -3.34 -1.37
CA VAL A 234 23.59 -3.25 -0.34
C VAL A 234 23.22 -4.14 0.84
N ALA A 235 24.23 -4.78 1.44
CA ALA A 235 24.03 -5.59 2.64
C ALA A 235 23.35 -4.80 3.76
N TRP A 236 22.54 -5.48 4.55
CA TRP A 236 21.96 -4.96 5.78
C TRP A 236 23.05 -4.80 6.83
N ASP A 237 23.07 -3.66 7.51
CA ASP A 237 23.93 -3.42 8.68
C ASP A 237 23.50 -4.34 9.84
N THR A 238 22.20 -4.58 9.94
CA THR A 238 21.60 -5.63 10.79
C THR A 238 20.58 -6.39 9.96
N ALA A 239 20.83 -7.68 9.74
CA ALA A 239 19.98 -8.53 8.93
C ALA A 239 18.55 -8.62 9.50
N PRO A 240 17.49 -8.38 8.69
CA PRO A 240 16.12 -8.58 9.10
C PRO A 240 15.83 -10.04 9.51
N ASP A 241 14.84 -10.23 10.36
CA ASP A 241 14.38 -11.53 10.84
C ASP A 241 12.85 -11.60 10.92
N ALA A 242 12.30 -12.68 11.49
CA ALA A 242 10.85 -12.88 11.63
C ALA A 242 10.11 -11.79 12.45
N THR A 243 10.82 -10.92 13.17
CA THR A 243 10.22 -9.78 13.91
C THR A 243 10.10 -8.53 13.04
N SER A 244 10.77 -8.51 11.89
CA SER A 244 10.97 -7.32 11.06
C SER A 244 9.75 -7.05 10.18
N ASN A 245 9.08 -5.92 10.42
CA ASN A 245 7.99 -5.45 9.56
C ASN A 245 8.54 -4.51 8.50
N PHE A 246 8.09 -4.65 7.27
CA PHE A 246 8.60 -3.89 6.13
C PHE A 246 7.48 -3.24 5.32
N VAL A 247 7.89 -2.26 4.50
CA VAL A 247 7.11 -1.72 3.40
C VAL A 247 7.96 -1.66 2.15
N ILE A 248 7.40 -2.09 1.02
CA ILE A 248 7.95 -1.86 -0.31
C ILE A 248 7.25 -0.63 -0.88
N LEU A 249 8.03 0.41 -1.22
CA LEU A 249 7.54 1.75 -1.58
C LEU A 249 7.03 1.81 -3.03
N SER A 250 5.94 1.09 -3.31
CA SER A 250 5.30 1.01 -4.63
C SER A 250 4.14 1.98 -4.84
N GLY A 251 3.75 2.64 -3.77
CA GLY A 251 2.52 3.39 -3.65
C GLY A 251 1.28 2.54 -3.46
N GLY A 252 0.22 3.19 -2.98
CA GLY A 252 -1.09 2.59 -2.75
C GLY A 252 -2.18 3.65 -2.66
N ILE A 253 -3.43 3.22 -2.78
CA ILE A 253 -4.60 4.12 -2.80
C ILE A 253 -5.34 3.97 -1.48
N TRP A 254 -5.48 5.06 -0.75
CA TRP A 254 -6.42 5.13 0.34
C TRP A 254 -7.80 5.47 -0.23
N ASN A 255 -8.81 4.73 0.20
CA ASN A 255 -10.18 4.90 -0.24
C ASN A 255 -11.10 5.06 0.96
N ILE A 256 -12.00 6.04 0.86
CA ILE A 256 -13.08 6.22 1.81
C ILE A 256 -14.40 6.33 1.04
N THR A 257 -15.39 5.52 1.44
CA THR A 257 -16.67 5.41 0.72
C THR A 257 -17.83 5.41 1.67
N GLN A 258 -18.97 5.88 1.18
CA GLN A 258 -20.26 5.74 1.84
C GLN A 258 -21.22 5.03 0.91
N GLY A 259 -21.62 3.81 1.30
CA GLY A 259 -22.51 2.94 0.51
C GLY A 259 -23.88 2.67 1.13
N THR A 260 -24.03 2.90 2.45
CA THR A 260 -25.27 2.60 3.18
C THR A 260 -25.48 3.61 4.31
N THR A 261 -26.73 3.75 4.75
CA THR A 261 -27.11 4.57 5.92
C THR A 261 -27.07 3.79 7.25
N ALA A 262 -26.60 2.54 7.22
CA ALA A 262 -26.48 1.61 8.36
C ALA A 262 -25.00 1.29 8.69
N THR A 263 -24.74 0.81 9.90
CA THR A 263 -23.40 0.50 10.43
C THR A 263 -22.60 -0.37 9.43
N PRO A 264 -21.34 -0.05 9.09
CA PRO A 264 -20.47 0.96 9.71
C PRO A 264 -20.57 2.39 9.15
N PHE A 265 -21.59 2.69 8.33
CA PHE A 265 -21.92 4.00 7.75
C PHE A 265 -20.93 4.59 6.74
N PHE A 266 -19.66 4.20 6.83
CA PHE A 266 -18.64 4.43 5.82
C PHE A 266 -17.64 3.28 5.87
N SER A 267 -16.94 3.09 4.77
CA SER A 267 -15.85 2.13 4.67
C SER A 267 -14.54 2.87 4.45
N PHE A 268 -13.49 2.40 5.09
CA PHE A 268 -12.12 2.84 4.85
C PHE A 268 -11.31 1.64 4.40
N ALA A 269 -10.58 1.80 3.31
CA ALA A 269 -9.80 0.73 2.72
C ALA A 269 -8.49 1.26 2.13
N TYR A 270 -7.54 0.34 1.96
CA TYR A 270 -6.27 0.60 1.31
C TYR A 270 -6.06 -0.39 0.18
N TYR A 271 -5.85 0.11 -1.03
CA TYR A 271 -5.49 -0.70 -2.17
C TYR A 271 -3.98 -0.73 -2.33
N ASP A 272 -3.45 -1.95 -2.31
CA ASP A 272 -2.06 -2.24 -2.62
C ASP A 272 -1.89 -2.52 -4.12
N ARG A 273 -1.17 -1.62 -4.79
CA ARG A 273 -0.95 -1.65 -6.23
C ARG A 273 -0.09 -2.80 -6.70
N LEU A 274 0.82 -3.29 -5.85
CA LEU A 274 1.71 -4.38 -6.25
C LEU A 274 0.96 -5.70 -6.25
N SER A 275 0.21 -5.97 -5.19
CA SER A 275 -0.52 -7.23 -5.06
C SER A 275 -1.86 -7.25 -5.78
N ASP A 276 -2.39 -6.09 -6.19
CA ASP A 276 -3.76 -5.91 -6.69
C ASP A 276 -4.81 -6.38 -5.67
N VAL A 277 -4.70 -5.88 -4.43
CA VAL A 277 -5.56 -6.31 -3.32
C VAL A 277 -5.98 -5.13 -2.44
N TRP A 278 -7.19 -5.21 -1.92
CA TRP A 278 -7.74 -4.27 -0.93
C TRP A 278 -7.62 -4.80 0.50
N TYR A 279 -7.06 -3.97 1.37
CA TYR A 279 -7.04 -4.12 2.81
C TYR A 279 -8.17 -3.30 3.43
N GLN A 280 -9.07 -3.96 4.12
CA GLN A 280 -10.17 -3.29 4.82
C GLN A 280 -9.66 -2.73 6.15
N LYS A 281 -10.07 -1.52 6.50
CA LYS A 281 -9.69 -0.85 7.75
C LYS A 281 -10.88 -0.74 8.69
N SER A 282 -10.59 -0.64 9.98
CA SER A 282 -11.61 -0.37 10.98
C SER A 282 -12.15 1.06 10.83
N THR A 283 -13.47 1.21 10.89
CA THR A 283 -14.14 2.51 10.89
C THR A 283 -14.86 2.73 12.22
N GLN A 284 -14.82 3.96 12.73
CA GLN A 284 -15.48 4.32 13.98
C GLN A 284 -16.93 4.72 13.71
N SER A 285 -17.88 4.01 14.31
CA SER A 285 -19.33 4.22 14.11
C SER A 285 -19.81 5.62 14.49
N GLY A 286 -19.14 6.30 15.44
CA GLY A 286 -19.51 7.64 15.91
C GLY A 286 -19.21 8.78 14.94
N LEU A 287 -18.39 8.59 13.89
CA LEU A 287 -18.04 9.66 12.95
C LEU A 287 -19.17 10.03 11.98
N LYS A 288 -20.16 9.14 11.80
CA LYS A 288 -21.30 9.38 10.88
C LYS A 288 -22.07 10.65 11.20
N THR A 289 -22.42 10.85 12.48
CA THR A 289 -23.32 11.93 12.90
C THR A 289 -22.75 13.32 12.69
N VAL A 290 -21.44 13.43 12.43
CA VAL A 290 -20.73 14.70 12.27
C VAL A 290 -20.22 14.91 10.84
N VAL A 291 -19.76 13.84 10.16
CA VAL A 291 -18.95 13.96 8.92
C VAL A 291 -19.58 13.29 7.68
N PHE A 292 -20.45 12.28 7.84
CA PHE A 292 -20.98 11.49 6.71
C PHE A 292 -22.51 11.59 6.58
N LEU A 293 -22.99 12.82 6.39
CA LEU A 293 -24.40 13.14 6.14
C LEU A 293 -24.69 13.18 4.63
N ALA A 294 -25.92 12.94 4.20
CA ALA A 294 -26.33 12.78 2.79
C ALA A 294 -26.16 14.05 1.89
N ALA A 295 -25.44 15.07 2.35
CA ALA A 295 -25.15 16.31 1.62
C ALA A 295 -23.79 16.92 2.01
N SER A 296 -22.85 16.10 2.50
CA SER A 296 -21.51 16.56 2.86
C SER A 296 -20.49 16.27 1.75
N ASP A 297 -19.48 17.12 1.62
CA ASP A 297 -18.33 16.86 0.76
C ASP A 297 -17.23 16.18 1.58
N LEU A 298 -16.47 15.31 0.93
CA LEU A 298 -15.41 14.55 1.57
C LEU A 298 -14.10 14.74 0.80
N GLN A 299 -13.12 15.36 1.46
CA GLN A 299 -11.74 15.38 1.00
C GLN A 299 -10.86 14.60 1.98
N MET A 300 -10.11 13.63 1.47
CA MET A 300 -9.02 13.02 2.20
C MET A 300 -7.71 13.66 1.74
N GLU A 301 -6.90 14.09 2.69
CA GLU A 301 -5.57 14.64 2.45
C GLU A 301 -4.54 13.72 3.12
N ARG A 302 -3.36 13.61 2.51
CA ARG A 302 -2.30 12.76 3.06
C ARG A 302 -1.21 13.64 3.65
N PHE A 303 -1.00 13.49 4.95
CA PHE A 303 0.21 13.97 5.58
C PHE A 303 1.32 12.96 5.29
N THR A 304 2.05 13.13 4.20
CA THR A 304 3.21 12.28 3.93
C THR A 304 4.46 12.88 4.55
N GLU A 305 5.25 12.04 5.21
CA GLU A 305 6.62 12.33 5.63
C GLU A 305 7.61 12.39 4.45
N SER A 306 7.09 12.52 3.22
CA SER A 306 7.91 12.76 2.02
C SER A 306 8.51 14.14 2.18
N GLY A 307 9.66 14.16 2.84
CA GLY A 307 10.41 15.34 3.21
C GLY A 307 10.70 16.17 1.98
N GLY A 308 10.22 17.40 2.03
CA GLY A 308 10.63 18.47 1.17
C GLY A 308 10.83 19.68 2.07
N ALA A 309 11.85 20.48 1.81
CA ALA A 309 11.98 21.75 2.49
C ALA A 309 10.73 22.58 2.14
N THR A 310 9.91 22.94 3.14
CA THR A 310 8.73 23.80 2.93
C THR A 310 9.12 25.12 2.26
N VAL A 311 10.34 25.58 2.55
CA VAL A 311 11.05 26.64 1.85
C VAL A 311 12.52 26.24 1.77
N SER A 312 13.12 26.35 0.59
CA SER A 312 14.57 26.25 0.39
C SER A 312 15.13 27.56 -0.14
N GLY A 313 16.35 27.92 0.24
CA GLY A 313 17.02 29.10 -0.29
C GLY A 313 18.46 29.21 0.20
N THR A 314 19.17 30.21 -0.30
CA THR A 314 20.54 30.52 0.13
C THR A 314 20.49 31.65 1.14
N ALA A 315 21.06 31.44 2.33
CA ALA A 315 21.17 32.49 3.33
C ALA A 315 22.03 33.65 2.79
N THR A 316 21.58 34.88 3.00
CA THR A 316 22.34 36.08 2.60
C THR A 316 23.09 36.72 3.77
N ALA A 317 22.72 36.39 5.01
CA ALA A 317 23.47 36.70 6.23
C ALA A 317 23.05 35.75 7.38
N GLY A 318 23.78 35.74 8.50
CA GLY A 318 23.40 34.96 9.69
C GLY A 318 24.27 35.26 10.92
N GLY A 319 23.75 34.89 12.09
CA GLY A 319 24.42 34.97 13.39
C GLY A 319 24.21 33.69 14.21
N ASN A 320 24.60 33.69 15.49
CA ASN A 320 24.55 32.47 16.34
C ASN A 320 23.15 31.86 16.50
N ASN A 321 22.11 32.68 16.42
CA ASN A 321 20.70 32.31 16.61
C ASN A 321 19.78 32.90 15.53
N THR A 322 20.35 33.36 14.41
CA THR A 322 19.60 33.99 13.32
C THR A 322 20.13 33.59 11.94
N LEU A 323 19.23 33.49 10.96
CA LEU A 323 19.56 33.31 9.55
C LEU A 323 18.64 34.20 8.71
N THR A 324 19.24 35.03 7.86
CA THR A 324 18.55 35.98 7.00
C THR A 324 18.59 35.49 5.56
N ASN A 325 17.45 35.54 4.87
CA ASN A 325 17.37 35.24 3.44
C ASN A 325 16.54 36.33 2.74
N THR A 326 17.22 37.29 2.13
CA THR A 326 16.57 38.40 1.40
C THR A 326 16.01 37.98 0.04
N GLY A 327 16.29 36.75 -0.43
CA GLY A 327 15.77 36.22 -1.69
C GLY A 327 14.40 35.54 -1.56
N VAL A 328 13.85 35.43 -0.34
CA VAL A 328 12.56 34.79 -0.10
C VAL A 328 11.73 35.63 0.87
N THR A 329 10.50 35.95 0.48
CA THR A 329 9.53 36.59 1.37
C THR A 329 8.88 35.52 2.25
N MET A 330 9.23 35.49 3.53
CA MET A 330 8.58 34.62 4.51
C MET A 330 7.42 35.38 5.18
N ILE A 331 6.24 34.75 5.28
CA ILE A 331 5.13 35.30 6.05
C ILE A 331 5.45 35.19 7.53
N ALA A 332 5.23 36.26 8.28
CA ALA A 332 5.53 36.34 9.70
C ALA A 332 4.93 35.15 10.48
N ASN A 333 5.79 34.43 11.19
CA ASN A 333 5.52 33.32 12.10
C ASN A 333 4.85 32.07 11.50
N GLN A 334 4.79 31.96 10.17
CA GLN A 334 4.23 30.78 9.50
C GLN A 334 5.04 29.49 9.78
N TYR A 335 6.33 29.63 10.09
CA TYR A 335 7.28 28.51 10.21
C TYR A 335 7.69 28.19 11.65
N ILE A 336 6.99 28.73 12.66
CA ILE A 336 7.26 28.41 14.07
C ILE A 336 7.08 26.89 14.30
N ASN A 337 7.93 26.31 15.16
CA ASN A 337 7.98 24.88 15.48
C ASN A 337 8.36 23.96 14.32
N MET A 338 8.73 24.51 13.16
CA MET A 338 9.38 23.75 12.10
C MET A 338 10.88 23.69 12.34
N THR A 339 11.57 22.81 11.60
CA THR A 339 13.03 22.68 11.66
C THR A 339 13.70 23.38 10.49
N LEU A 340 14.70 24.20 10.80
CA LEU A 340 15.68 24.71 9.86
C LEU A 340 16.83 23.72 9.76
N THR A 341 17.17 23.27 8.55
CA THR A 341 18.35 22.45 8.29
C THR A 341 19.30 23.21 7.36
N ILE A 342 20.54 23.41 7.78
CA ILE A 342 21.58 24.06 6.98
C ILE A 342 22.31 22.97 6.19
N THR A 343 22.19 23.01 4.87
CA THR A 343 22.67 21.94 3.97
C THR A 343 23.98 22.26 3.26
N GLY A 344 24.54 23.47 3.45
CA GLY A 344 25.80 23.91 2.85
C GLY A 344 26.44 25.08 3.60
N GLY A 345 27.69 25.41 3.25
CA GLY A 345 28.46 26.49 3.87
C GLY A 345 28.96 26.19 5.31
N THR A 346 29.35 27.23 6.04
CA THR A 346 30.03 27.14 7.35
C THR A 346 29.20 26.48 8.45
N GLY A 347 27.88 26.47 8.31
CA GLY A 347 26.94 25.83 9.26
C GLY A 347 26.39 24.48 8.78
N SER A 348 26.93 23.88 7.71
CA SER A 348 26.37 22.67 7.12
C SER A 348 26.25 21.51 8.12
N GLY A 349 25.13 20.79 8.06
CA GLY A 349 24.81 19.67 8.95
C GLY A 349 24.11 20.08 10.25
N GLN A 350 23.88 21.38 10.48
CA GLN A 350 23.14 21.85 11.65
C GLN A 350 21.62 21.81 11.41
N THR A 351 20.89 21.29 12.40
CA THR A 351 19.43 21.38 12.50
C THR A 351 19.06 22.22 13.72
N ARG A 352 18.07 23.10 13.57
CA ARG A 352 17.59 24.01 14.62
C ARG A 352 16.06 24.12 14.57
N ASN A 353 15.44 24.37 15.72
CA ASN A 353 14.00 24.60 15.80
C ASN A 353 13.72 26.09 15.60
N ILE A 354 12.75 26.42 14.76
CA ILE A 354 12.41 27.81 14.48
C ILE A 354 11.51 28.35 15.59
N LEU A 355 11.98 29.40 16.28
CA LEU A 355 11.25 30.08 17.36
C LEU A 355 10.37 31.22 16.82
N SER A 356 10.82 31.89 15.77
CA SER A 356 10.07 32.93 15.04
C SER A 356 10.65 33.11 13.64
N ALA A 357 9.83 33.45 12.67
CA ALA A 357 10.30 33.68 11.30
C ALA A 357 9.59 34.89 10.67
N ASP A 358 10.35 35.90 10.28
CA ASP A 358 9.92 36.98 9.38
C ASP A 358 10.95 37.09 8.24
N ALA A 359 11.41 38.29 7.86
CA ALA A 359 12.57 38.42 6.97
C ALA A 359 13.86 37.76 7.55
N VAL A 360 13.88 37.49 8.85
CA VAL A 360 14.93 36.80 9.59
C VAL A 360 14.33 35.60 10.32
N CYS A 361 14.92 34.43 10.11
CA CYS A 361 14.61 33.23 10.89
C CYS A 361 15.41 33.25 12.20
N LYS A 362 14.74 33.09 13.34
CA LYS A 362 15.36 32.97 14.67
C LYS A 362 15.14 31.56 15.22
N PHE A 363 16.20 30.95 15.74
CA PHE A 363 16.22 29.54 16.10
C PHE A 363 17.12 29.22 17.30
#